data_AF-A0A344WFH5-F1
#
_entry.id   AF-A0A344WFH5-F1
#
_cell.length_a   1.000
_cell.length_b   1.000
_cell.length_c   1.000
_cell.angle_alpha   90.00
_cell.angle_beta   90.00
_cell.angle_gamma   90.00
#
_symmetry.space_group_name_H-M   'P 1'
#
loop_
_entity.id
_entity.type
_entity.pdbx_description
1 polymer ?
#
loop_
_entity_poly.entity_id
_entity_poly.type
_entity_poly.pdbx_seq_one_letter_code
_entity_poly.pdbx_strand_id
1 'polypeptide(L)'
;MKTFTLAPSTALARYDYLSRLSMDRWAWEYLRRNQRFRRDYALCAELGPSESIAPCAPIRMLKSRAEQRLAGRWGLVFMPDPELGGFEADAVWSDAAFPGQVEIHCSPRGPGETCDLWDRTLPIAKITHISDYLGREYLLVRGKGCVVQVKCTGLPLIGLEPVRMKFTVSDIETYERMARGQKAVLDLYGDGPDLSVPLWTKTTQILRNGLIALDGLAKDMTRREIAILLYGEARVAEGWSQDGGGLRDAVKYLVRKAEGLRDGGYLMELLGTEAGPGQRVA
;
A
#
# COMPACT_ATOMS: atom_id res chain seq x y z
N MET A 1 13.20 -4.85 -14.63
CA MET A 1 13.48 -5.97 -13.71
C MET A 1 12.85 -7.23 -14.29
N LYS A 2 13.54 -8.39 -14.33
CA LYS A 2 12.98 -9.64 -14.87
C LYS A 2 11.88 -10.18 -13.93
N THR A 3 10.75 -10.60 -14.49
CA THR A 3 9.65 -11.26 -13.78
C THR A 3 9.66 -12.77 -14.03
N PHE A 4 9.09 -13.55 -13.11
CA PHE A 4 8.96 -15.01 -13.19
C PHE A 4 7.70 -15.50 -12.47
N THR A 5 7.27 -16.71 -12.80
CA THR A 5 6.21 -17.43 -12.07
C THR A 5 6.83 -18.28 -10.97
N LEU A 6 6.09 -18.48 -9.88
CA LEU A 6 6.48 -19.40 -8.81
C LEU A 6 5.67 -20.69 -8.92
N ALA A 7 6.29 -21.82 -8.58
CA ALA A 7 5.62 -23.11 -8.63
C ALA A 7 4.33 -23.05 -7.77
N PRO A 8 3.18 -23.47 -8.31
CA PRO A 8 1.93 -23.39 -7.59
C PRO A 8 1.98 -24.30 -6.37
N SER A 9 1.74 -23.71 -5.20
CA SER A 9 1.50 -24.42 -3.95
C SER A 9 0.17 -23.92 -3.42
N THR A 10 -0.77 -24.82 -3.14
CA THR A 10 -2.12 -24.47 -2.63
C THR A 10 -2.04 -23.63 -1.36
N ALA A 11 -1.06 -23.89 -0.50
CA ALA A 11 -0.83 -23.12 0.72
C ALA A 11 -0.30 -21.69 0.47
N LEU A 12 0.39 -21.48 -0.66
CA LEU A 12 0.96 -20.18 -1.03
C LEU A 12 0.05 -19.38 -1.95
N ALA A 13 -0.93 -20.01 -2.62
CA ALA A 13 -1.85 -19.37 -3.56
C ALA A 13 -2.62 -18.18 -2.94
N ARG A 14 -2.90 -18.23 -1.64
CA ARG A 14 -3.53 -17.11 -0.90
C ARG A 14 -2.70 -15.82 -0.88
N TYR A 15 -1.42 -15.89 -1.24
CA TYR A 15 -0.51 -14.75 -1.32
C TYR A 15 -0.31 -14.23 -2.75
N ASP A 16 -0.91 -14.86 -3.76
CA ASP A 16 -0.66 -14.53 -5.17
C ASP A 16 -1.13 -13.12 -5.54
N TYR A 17 -2.15 -12.60 -4.85
CA TYR A 17 -2.61 -11.23 -5.02
C TYR A 17 -1.51 -10.19 -4.73
N LEU A 18 -0.55 -10.50 -3.85
CA LEU A 18 0.53 -9.59 -3.47
C LEU A 18 1.46 -9.27 -4.64
N SER A 19 1.49 -10.12 -5.67
CA SER A 19 2.37 -9.94 -6.83
C SER A 19 2.09 -8.63 -7.59
N ARG A 20 0.91 -8.03 -7.38
CA ARG A 20 0.42 -6.83 -8.07
C ARG A 20 0.43 -5.58 -7.20
N LEU A 21 0.79 -5.70 -5.92
CA LEU A 21 0.83 -4.55 -5.03
C LEU A 21 1.98 -3.62 -5.40
N SER A 22 1.67 -2.32 -5.43
CA SER A 22 2.68 -1.26 -5.38
C SER A 22 3.37 -1.25 -4.01
N MET A 23 4.53 -0.59 -3.90
CA MET A 23 5.35 -0.64 -2.68
C MET A 23 4.65 -0.03 -1.46
N ASP A 24 3.82 0.97 -1.66
CA ASP A 24 2.99 1.56 -0.60
C ASP A 24 1.88 0.61 -0.11
N ARG A 25 1.39 -0.28 -0.97
CA ARG A 25 0.48 -1.35 -0.56
C ARG A 25 1.20 -2.52 0.10
N TRP A 26 2.45 -2.82 -0.32
CA TRP A 26 3.32 -3.74 0.43
C TRP A 26 3.62 -3.22 1.84
N ALA A 27 3.88 -1.93 2.00
CA ALA A 27 4.06 -1.30 3.29
C ALA A 27 2.85 -1.52 4.20
N TRP A 28 1.64 -1.40 3.64
CA TRP A 28 0.41 -1.69 4.36
C TRP A 28 0.33 -3.16 4.81
N GLU A 29 0.65 -4.11 3.92
CA GLU A 29 0.62 -5.54 4.24
C GLU A 29 1.56 -5.93 5.39
N TYR A 30 2.72 -5.28 5.48
CA TYR A 30 3.61 -5.42 6.63
C TYR A 30 3.04 -4.76 7.89
N LEU A 31 2.57 -3.51 7.79
CA LEU A 31 2.03 -2.77 8.93
C LEU A 31 0.79 -3.43 9.54
N ARG A 32 -0.18 -3.91 8.74
CA ARG A 32 -1.41 -4.54 9.25
C ARG A 32 -1.19 -5.82 10.06
N ARG A 33 0.01 -6.42 9.97
CA ARG A 33 0.45 -7.58 10.76
C ARG A 33 1.14 -7.18 12.06
N ASN A 34 1.38 -5.89 12.28
CA ASN A 34 1.95 -5.39 13.51
C ASN A 34 0.91 -5.43 14.65
N GLN A 35 1.22 -6.17 15.71
CA GLN A 35 0.29 -6.32 16.85
C GLN A 35 0.12 -5.00 17.63
N ARG A 36 1.12 -4.12 17.64
CA ARG A 36 0.99 -2.79 18.24
C ARG A 36 0.03 -1.93 17.42
N PHE A 37 0.16 -1.95 16.09
CA PHE A 37 -0.77 -1.26 15.20
C PHE A 37 -2.21 -1.75 15.40
N ARG A 38 -2.43 -3.06 15.44
CA ARG A 38 -3.76 -3.66 15.67
C ARG A 38 -4.37 -3.23 17.01
N ARG A 39 -3.56 -3.13 18.07
CA ARG A 39 -4.01 -2.60 19.37
C ARG A 39 -4.35 -1.12 19.30
N ASP A 40 -3.51 -0.31 18.64
CA ASP A 40 -3.76 1.12 18.46
C ASP A 40 -5.05 1.36 17.66
N TYR A 41 -5.29 0.56 16.61
CA TYR A 41 -6.54 0.59 15.84
C TYR A 41 -7.75 0.30 16.73
N ALA A 42 -7.70 -0.77 17.53
CA ALA A 42 -8.81 -1.13 18.42
C ALA A 42 -9.14 -0.03 19.45
N LEU A 43 -8.15 0.77 19.86
CA LEU A 43 -8.35 1.88 20.81
C LEU A 43 -9.07 3.09 20.19
N CYS A 44 -9.04 3.24 18.87
CA CYS A 44 -9.63 4.41 18.20
C CYS A 44 -10.63 4.05 17.09
N ALA A 45 -11.05 2.79 16.97
CA ALA A 45 -11.98 2.34 15.94
C ALA A 45 -13.30 3.15 15.93
N GLU A 46 -13.84 3.46 17.10
CA GLU A 46 -15.06 4.27 17.28
C GLU A 46 -14.86 5.76 16.91
N LEU A 47 -13.62 6.23 16.86
CA LEU A 47 -13.23 7.59 16.46
C LEU A 47 -12.86 7.67 14.97
N GLY A 48 -13.26 6.65 14.20
CA GLY A 48 -13.05 6.57 12.76
C GLY A 48 -13.62 7.75 11.98
N PRO A 49 -13.24 7.91 10.70
CA PRO A 49 -13.75 8.97 9.86
C PRO A 49 -15.28 8.87 9.69
N SER A 50 -15.95 10.00 9.48
CA SER A 50 -17.31 9.96 8.93
C SER A 50 -17.28 9.47 7.50
N GLU A 51 -18.25 8.65 7.13
CA GLU A 51 -18.48 8.17 5.78
C GLU A 51 -19.73 8.80 5.15
N SER A 52 -19.64 9.15 3.87
CA SER A 52 -20.76 9.58 3.04
C SER A 52 -20.49 9.31 1.56
N ILE A 53 -21.48 9.53 0.70
CA ILE A 53 -21.33 9.44 -0.76
C ILE A 53 -21.42 10.84 -1.37
N ALA A 54 -20.58 11.13 -2.36
CA ALA A 54 -20.59 12.40 -3.06
C ALA A 54 -21.92 12.60 -3.82
N PRO A 55 -22.50 13.82 -3.85
CA PRO A 55 -23.74 14.07 -4.58
C PRO A 55 -23.62 13.94 -6.11
N CYS A 56 -22.42 14.10 -6.66
CA CYS A 56 -22.19 14.19 -8.10
C CYS A 56 -21.81 12.85 -8.76
N ALA A 57 -21.40 11.85 -7.99
CA ALA A 57 -20.84 10.59 -8.49
C ALA A 57 -20.81 9.54 -7.37
N PRO A 58 -20.71 8.24 -7.68
CA PRO A 58 -20.62 7.16 -6.68
C PRO A 58 -19.22 7.10 -6.02
N ILE A 59 -18.78 8.23 -5.45
CA ILE A 59 -17.50 8.37 -4.76
C ILE A 59 -17.76 8.28 -3.27
N ARG A 60 -17.09 7.33 -2.62
CA ARG A 60 -17.11 7.24 -1.15
C ARG A 60 -16.23 8.32 -0.58
N MET A 61 -16.72 9.06 0.41
CA MET A 61 -16.02 10.15 1.08
C MET A 61 -15.76 9.76 2.53
N LEU A 62 -14.50 9.82 2.96
CA LEU A 62 -14.08 9.63 4.34
C LEU A 62 -13.50 10.93 4.87
N LYS A 63 -14.06 11.45 5.96
CA LYS A 63 -13.60 12.71 6.55
C LYS A 63 -13.26 12.54 8.02
N SER A 64 -12.08 13.02 8.42
CA SER A 64 -11.73 13.04 9.85
C SER A 64 -12.59 14.02 10.61
N ARG A 65 -13.10 13.59 11.76
CA ARG A 65 -13.79 14.47 12.71
C ARG A 65 -12.85 15.11 13.73
N ALA A 66 -11.67 14.53 13.92
CA ALA A 66 -10.69 14.95 14.92
C ALA A 66 -9.26 14.66 14.47
N GLU A 67 -8.29 15.19 15.20
CA GLU A 67 -6.87 14.90 14.94
C GLU A 67 -6.53 13.41 15.12
N GLN A 68 -5.95 12.79 14.09
CA GLN A 68 -5.63 11.36 14.06
C GLN A 68 -4.18 11.08 14.54
N ARG A 69 -3.85 11.49 15.77
CA ARG A 69 -2.46 11.40 16.29
C ARG A 69 -1.87 9.99 16.26
N LEU A 70 -2.69 8.96 16.51
CA LEU A 70 -2.25 7.56 16.46
C LEU A 70 -1.91 7.14 15.03
N ALA A 71 -2.72 7.51 14.04
CA ALA A 71 -2.43 7.25 12.63
C ALA A 71 -1.09 7.86 12.22
N GLY A 72 -0.85 9.10 12.64
CA GLY A 72 0.40 9.82 12.34
C GLY A 72 1.66 9.10 12.83
N ARG A 73 1.62 8.38 13.97
CA ARG A 73 2.76 7.58 14.47
C ARG A 73 3.14 6.44 13.52
N TRP A 74 2.16 5.94 12.79
CA TRP A 74 2.35 4.87 11.80
C TRP A 74 2.59 5.43 10.40
N GLY A 75 2.66 6.75 10.24
CA GLY A 75 2.82 7.43 8.94
C GLY A 75 1.52 7.56 8.14
N LEU A 76 0.38 7.20 8.72
CA LEU A 76 -0.92 7.19 8.07
C LEU A 76 -1.72 8.46 8.36
N VAL A 77 -2.64 8.81 7.47
CA VAL A 77 -3.60 9.90 7.64
C VAL A 77 -4.77 9.48 8.53
N PHE A 78 -5.16 8.20 8.44
CA PHE A 78 -6.22 7.54 9.23
C PHE A 78 -5.76 6.16 9.68
N MET A 79 -6.48 5.55 10.61
CA MET A 79 -6.28 4.15 10.98
C MET A 79 -7.20 3.25 10.13
N PRO A 80 -6.71 2.59 9.07
CA PRO A 80 -7.52 1.70 8.24
C PRO A 80 -7.75 0.39 8.98
N ASP A 81 -8.83 -0.30 8.63
CA ASP A 81 -9.13 -1.62 9.17
C ASP A 81 -8.00 -2.64 8.85
N PRO A 82 -7.28 -3.16 9.87
CA PRO A 82 -6.18 -4.10 9.70
C PRO A 82 -6.62 -5.50 9.22
N GLU A 83 -7.92 -5.75 9.04
CA GLU A 83 -8.44 -6.96 8.42
C GLU A 83 -8.56 -6.83 6.90
N LEU A 84 -8.53 -5.62 6.34
CA LEU A 84 -8.51 -5.38 4.89
C LEU A 84 -7.11 -5.43 4.26
N GLY A 85 -7.00 -6.03 3.08
CA GLY A 85 -5.74 -6.21 2.35
C GLY A 85 -5.29 -4.94 1.62
N GLY A 86 -4.15 -5.03 0.93
CA GLY A 86 -3.56 -3.91 0.18
C GLY A 86 -4.43 -3.33 -0.94
N PHE A 87 -5.44 -4.05 -1.41
CA PHE A 87 -6.39 -3.55 -2.41
C PHE A 87 -7.60 -2.87 -1.78
N GLU A 88 -8.13 -3.42 -0.70
CA GLU A 88 -9.38 -2.97 -0.09
C GLU A 88 -9.16 -1.85 0.93
N ALA A 89 -8.08 -1.90 1.71
CA ALA A 89 -7.87 -0.98 2.83
C ALA A 89 -7.79 0.48 2.38
N ASP A 90 -8.35 1.37 3.19
CA ASP A 90 -8.22 2.83 3.04
C ASP A 90 -6.91 3.36 3.63
N ALA A 91 -5.81 2.65 3.35
CA ALA A 91 -4.48 3.03 3.80
C ALA A 91 -3.98 4.24 3.00
N VAL A 92 -4.10 5.43 3.58
CA VAL A 92 -3.51 6.66 3.04
C VAL A 92 -2.29 7.03 3.86
N TRP A 93 -1.14 7.08 3.19
CA TRP A 93 0.12 7.53 3.77
C TRP A 93 0.21 9.06 3.76
N SER A 94 0.69 9.64 4.85
CA SER A 94 0.98 11.07 4.89
C SER A 94 2.13 11.44 3.95
N ASP A 95 2.19 12.70 3.55
CA ASP A 95 3.24 13.22 2.66
C ASP A 95 4.66 13.03 3.23
N ALA A 96 4.80 13.15 4.56
CA ALA A 96 6.05 12.92 5.26
C ALA A 96 6.48 11.44 5.26
N ALA A 97 5.52 10.52 5.24
CA ALA A 97 5.79 9.08 5.23
C ALA A 97 5.99 8.53 3.82
N PHE A 98 5.32 9.09 2.82
CA PHE A 98 5.38 8.63 1.42
C PHE A 98 5.66 9.81 0.46
N PRO A 99 6.91 10.32 0.47
CA PRO A 99 7.31 11.40 -0.42
C PRO A 99 7.31 10.96 -1.88
N GLY A 100 7.01 11.89 -2.79
CA GLY A 100 6.99 11.61 -4.24
C GLY A 100 5.77 10.80 -4.71
N GLN A 101 4.69 10.77 -3.91
CA GLN A 101 3.39 10.28 -4.34
C GLN A 101 2.80 11.12 -5.48
N VAL A 102 1.87 10.55 -6.25
CA VAL A 102 1.18 11.26 -7.32
C VAL A 102 0.43 12.46 -6.75
N GLU A 103 0.63 13.63 -7.33
CA GLU A 103 -0.05 14.86 -6.93
C GLU A 103 -0.89 15.42 -8.09
N ILE A 104 -2.11 15.86 -7.77
CA ILE A 104 -2.96 16.62 -8.66
C ILE A 104 -3.24 17.99 -8.07
N HIS A 105 -3.13 19.02 -8.90
CA HIS A 105 -3.54 20.37 -8.56
C HIS A 105 -4.96 20.63 -9.08
N CYS A 106 -5.81 21.11 -8.18
CA CYS A 106 -7.21 21.43 -8.42
C CYS A 106 -7.34 22.95 -8.63
N SER A 107 -7.79 23.35 -9.82
CA SER A 107 -8.05 24.74 -10.19
C SER A 107 -9.53 24.94 -10.55
N PRO A 108 -10.06 26.17 -10.61
CA PRO A 108 -11.42 26.41 -11.10
C PRO A 108 -11.64 25.79 -12.48
N ARG A 109 -12.84 25.25 -12.72
CA ARG A 109 -13.28 24.74 -14.02
C ARG A 109 -14.34 25.68 -14.60
N GLY A 110 -14.05 26.25 -15.75
CA GLY A 110 -15.00 27.11 -16.46
C GLY A 110 -16.22 26.34 -16.99
N PRO A 111 -17.34 27.02 -17.29
CA PRO A 111 -18.49 26.40 -17.94
C PRO A 111 -18.10 25.73 -19.27
N GLY A 112 -18.47 24.46 -19.46
CA GLY A 112 -18.18 23.71 -20.69
C GLY A 112 -16.76 23.13 -20.79
N GLU A 113 -15.90 23.39 -19.80
CA GLU A 113 -14.56 22.80 -19.75
C GLU A 113 -14.61 21.33 -19.30
N THR A 114 -13.97 20.43 -20.06
CA THR A 114 -13.79 19.03 -19.65
C THR A 114 -12.67 18.88 -18.64
N CYS A 115 -12.72 17.78 -17.89
CA CYS A 115 -11.62 17.33 -17.05
C CYS A 115 -11.32 15.89 -17.42
N ASP A 116 -10.48 15.68 -18.44
CA ASP A 116 -10.19 14.35 -18.98
C ASP A 116 -9.74 13.33 -17.92
N LEU A 117 -8.99 13.78 -16.90
CA LEU A 117 -8.58 12.93 -15.79
C LEU A 117 -9.80 12.40 -15.03
N TRP A 118 -10.76 13.27 -14.73
CA TRP A 118 -12.02 12.92 -14.08
C TRP A 118 -12.90 12.07 -14.99
N ASP A 119 -13.13 12.54 -16.21
CA ASP A 119 -14.08 11.97 -17.18
C ASP A 119 -13.65 10.57 -17.62
N ARG A 120 -12.33 10.30 -17.71
CA ARG A 120 -11.80 8.97 -18.05
C ARG A 120 -11.62 8.06 -16.84
N THR A 121 -11.37 8.57 -15.64
CA THR A 121 -11.13 7.74 -14.44
C THR A 121 -12.43 7.23 -13.84
N LEU A 122 -13.46 8.08 -13.75
CA LEU A 122 -14.72 7.73 -13.08
C LEU A 122 -15.40 6.46 -13.60
N PRO A 123 -15.47 6.20 -14.92
CA PRO A 123 -16.19 5.02 -15.41
C PRO A 123 -15.49 3.69 -15.11
N ILE A 124 -14.18 3.73 -14.85
CA ILE A 124 -13.32 2.53 -14.84
C ILE A 124 -12.71 2.23 -13.45
N ALA A 125 -12.87 3.14 -12.49
CA ALA A 125 -12.24 3.03 -11.19
C ALA A 125 -13.20 3.34 -10.04
N LYS A 126 -13.07 2.59 -8.95
CA LYS A 126 -13.69 2.90 -7.67
C LYS A 126 -12.84 3.95 -6.96
N ILE A 127 -13.45 5.10 -6.67
CA ILE A 127 -12.76 6.22 -6.01
C ILE A 127 -13.21 6.33 -4.56
N THR A 128 -12.26 6.49 -3.65
CA THR A 128 -12.50 6.97 -2.29
C THR A 128 -11.79 8.30 -2.11
N HIS A 129 -12.54 9.34 -1.80
CA HIS A 129 -12.01 10.63 -1.37
C HIS A 129 -11.82 10.64 0.14
N ILE A 130 -10.71 11.21 0.57
CA ILE A 130 -10.25 11.17 1.96
C ILE A 130 -9.79 12.58 2.35
N SER A 131 -10.43 13.18 3.36
CA SER A 131 -10.03 14.47 3.92
C SER A 131 -9.64 14.34 5.38
N ASP A 132 -8.45 14.77 5.73
CA ASP A 132 -8.01 14.77 7.13
C ASP A 132 -8.58 15.95 7.92
N TYR A 133 -8.22 16.03 9.21
CA TYR A 133 -8.73 17.07 10.11
C TYR A 133 -8.20 18.49 9.78
N LEU A 134 -7.08 18.58 9.06
CA LEU A 134 -6.48 19.83 8.59
C LEU A 134 -7.03 20.25 7.22
N GLY A 135 -7.92 19.45 6.62
CA GLY A 135 -8.48 19.70 5.29
C GLY A 135 -7.55 19.29 4.15
N ARG A 136 -6.49 18.50 4.41
CA ARG A 136 -5.69 17.90 3.35
C ARG A 136 -6.48 16.78 2.68
N GLU A 137 -6.47 16.76 1.36
CA GLU A 137 -7.31 15.87 0.56
C GLU A 137 -6.47 14.85 -0.21
N TYR A 138 -6.99 13.63 -0.26
CA TYR A 138 -6.40 12.50 -0.94
C TYR A 138 -7.47 11.71 -1.70
N LEU A 139 -7.09 11.06 -2.79
CA LEU A 139 -7.90 10.08 -3.49
C LEU A 139 -7.22 8.71 -3.43
N LEU A 140 -8.00 7.67 -3.16
CA LEU A 140 -7.64 6.29 -3.46
C LEU A 140 -8.42 5.84 -4.69
N VAL A 141 -7.71 5.62 -5.78
CA VAL A 141 -8.28 5.17 -7.06
C VAL A 141 -7.97 3.69 -7.22
N ARG A 142 -9.02 2.86 -7.29
CA ARG A 142 -8.91 1.39 -7.36
C ARG A 142 -9.48 0.87 -8.67
N GLY A 143 -8.72 0.05 -9.39
CA GLY A 143 -9.18 -0.57 -10.62
C GLY A 143 -8.12 -1.50 -11.22
N LYS A 144 -8.56 -2.48 -12.02
CA LYS A 144 -7.68 -3.40 -12.78
C LYS A 144 -6.52 -4.01 -11.97
N GLY A 145 -6.77 -4.32 -10.69
CA GLY A 145 -5.76 -4.93 -9.82
C GLY A 145 -4.69 -3.96 -9.31
N CYS A 146 -4.95 -2.65 -9.28
CA CYS A 146 -4.07 -1.65 -8.69
C CYS A 146 -4.82 -0.68 -7.77
N VAL A 147 -4.08 -0.04 -6.87
CA VAL A 147 -4.53 1.08 -6.04
C VAL A 147 -3.53 2.21 -6.21
N VAL A 148 -4.01 3.39 -6.55
CA VAL A 148 -3.19 4.60 -6.65
C VAL A 148 -3.66 5.59 -5.60
N GLN A 149 -2.73 6.01 -4.74
CA GLN A 149 -2.92 7.14 -3.85
C GLN A 149 -2.52 8.43 -4.57
N VAL A 150 -3.42 9.41 -4.53
CA VAL A 150 -3.22 10.72 -5.14
C VAL A 150 -3.42 11.79 -4.07
N LYS A 151 -2.46 12.70 -3.93
CA LYS A 151 -2.59 13.89 -3.09
C LYS A 151 -3.24 15.01 -3.91
N CYS A 152 -4.20 15.70 -3.32
CA CYS A 152 -4.88 16.84 -3.93
C CYS A 152 -4.34 18.14 -3.32
N THR A 153 -3.94 19.09 -4.19
CA THR A 153 -3.54 20.44 -3.80
C THR A 153 -4.33 21.49 -4.56
N GLY A 154 -4.24 22.76 -4.16
CA GLY A 154 -5.03 23.85 -4.75
C GLY A 154 -6.39 24.01 -4.09
N LEU A 155 -7.44 24.18 -4.89
CA LEU A 155 -8.81 24.32 -4.39
C LEU A 155 -9.34 23.00 -3.83
N PRO A 156 -10.25 23.05 -2.83
CA PRO A 156 -10.91 21.87 -2.32
C PRO A 156 -11.60 21.09 -3.44
N LEU A 157 -11.35 19.79 -3.50
CA LEU A 157 -11.94 18.93 -4.53
C LEU A 157 -13.46 18.83 -4.38
N ILE A 158 -13.91 18.84 -3.13
CA ILE A 158 -15.31 18.79 -2.77
C ILE A 158 -15.72 20.18 -2.23
N GLY A 159 -15.94 21.09 -3.19
CA GLY A 159 -16.37 22.46 -2.95
C GLY A 159 -17.67 22.80 -3.69
N LEU A 160 -18.11 24.05 -3.53
CA LEU A 160 -19.30 24.58 -4.23
C LEU A 160 -19.06 24.79 -5.73
N GLU A 161 -17.81 25.01 -6.13
CA GLU A 161 -17.42 25.29 -7.50
C GLU A 161 -16.84 24.05 -8.18
N PRO A 162 -17.18 23.79 -9.45
CA PRO A 162 -16.52 22.73 -10.22
C PRO A 162 -15.02 23.01 -10.34
N VAL A 163 -14.21 21.97 -10.09
CA VAL A 163 -12.75 22.04 -10.24
C VAL A 163 -12.27 21.18 -11.40
N ARG A 164 -11.13 21.59 -11.98
CA ARG A 164 -10.37 20.83 -12.95
C ARG A 164 -9.12 20.31 -12.27
N MET A 165 -8.83 19.03 -12.48
CA MET A 165 -7.62 18.37 -11.99
C MET A 165 -6.54 18.38 -13.07
N LYS A 166 -5.30 18.72 -12.69
CA LYS A 166 -4.12 18.54 -13.53
C LYS A 166 -3.05 17.82 -12.74
N PHE A 167 -2.38 16.83 -13.35
CA PHE A 167 -1.19 16.24 -12.73
C PHE A 167 -0.12 17.31 -12.54
N THR A 168 0.50 17.32 -11.37
CA THR A 168 1.61 18.21 -11.07
C THR A 168 2.84 17.36 -10.85
N VAL A 169 3.88 17.59 -11.65
CA VAL A 169 5.20 16.99 -11.46
C VAL A 169 6.06 18.07 -10.83
N SER A 170 6.35 17.92 -9.53
CA SER A 170 7.01 18.93 -8.72
C SER A 170 8.50 19.09 -9.06
N ASP A 171 9.17 18.00 -9.45
CA ASP A 171 10.59 17.98 -9.80
C ASP A 171 10.94 16.70 -10.62
N ILE A 172 12.16 16.64 -11.18
CA ILE A 172 12.64 15.54 -12.06
C ILE A 172 12.83 14.22 -11.29
N GLU A 173 13.15 14.26 -9.99
CA GLU A 173 13.36 13.07 -9.16
C GLU A 173 12.00 12.47 -8.72
N THR A 174 11.02 13.33 -8.49
CA THR A 174 9.61 13.05 -8.34
C THR A 174 9.02 12.55 -9.65
N TYR A 175 9.48 13.02 -10.82
CA TYR A 175 9.10 12.47 -12.13
C TYR A 175 9.54 11.01 -12.30
N GLU A 176 10.77 10.63 -11.91
CA GLU A 176 11.22 9.24 -11.99
C GLU A 176 10.49 8.29 -11.01
N ARG A 177 10.13 8.79 -9.81
CA ARG A 177 9.26 8.07 -8.86
C ARG A 177 7.82 7.97 -9.36
N MET A 178 7.26 9.07 -9.85
CA MET A 178 5.93 9.13 -10.45
C MET A 178 5.86 8.30 -11.72
N ALA A 179 6.91 8.13 -12.52
CA ALA A 179 6.90 7.29 -13.72
C ALA A 179 6.50 5.83 -13.43
N ARG A 180 6.84 5.31 -12.24
CA ARG A 180 6.38 4.00 -11.76
C ARG A 180 4.89 4.01 -11.38
N GLY A 181 4.40 5.09 -10.75
CA GLY A 181 2.98 5.30 -10.46
C GLY A 181 2.14 5.60 -11.72
N GLN A 182 2.72 6.28 -12.71
CA GLN A 182 2.12 6.59 -14.00
C GLN A 182 1.97 5.33 -14.84
N LYS A 183 2.87 4.34 -14.72
CA LYS A 183 2.62 3.01 -15.27
C LYS A 183 1.37 2.38 -14.65
N ALA A 184 1.18 2.46 -13.33
CA ALA A 184 -0.05 1.96 -12.70
C ALA A 184 -1.31 2.73 -13.16
N VAL A 185 -1.19 4.05 -13.36
CA VAL A 185 -2.27 4.88 -13.96
C VAL A 185 -2.52 4.53 -15.43
N LEU A 186 -1.48 4.25 -16.22
CA LEU A 186 -1.61 3.78 -17.61
C LEU A 186 -2.22 2.37 -17.68
N ASP A 187 -1.86 1.49 -16.74
CA ASP A 187 -2.45 0.17 -16.58
C ASP A 187 -3.95 0.27 -16.21
N LEU A 188 -4.38 1.33 -15.52
CA LEU A 188 -5.81 1.65 -15.33
C LEU A 188 -6.51 1.98 -16.64
N TYR A 189 -5.85 2.67 -17.58
CA TYR A 189 -6.45 3.12 -18.85
C TYR A 189 -6.38 2.10 -20.01
N GLY A 190 -5.39 1.19 -20.03
CA GLY A 190 -5.25 0.14 -21.08
C GLY A 190 -6.12 -1.11 -20.85
N ASP A 191 -5.93 -2.20 -21.60
CA ASP A 191 -6.65 -3.49 -21.37
C ASP A 191 -6.36 -4.11 -19.98
N GLY A 192 -5.39 -3.55 -19.27
CA GLY A 192 -4.93 -4.03 -17.97
C GLY A 192 -3.98 -5.23 -18.12
N PRO A 193 -3.19 -5.54 -17.09
CA PRO A 193 -2.34 -6.71 -17.11
C PRO A 193 -3.17 -7.99 -17.04
N ASP A 194 -2.68 -9.08 -17.64
CA ASP A 194 -3.28 -10.41 -17.46
C ASP A 194 -3.28 -10.78 -15.97
N LEU A 195 -4.48 -10.93 -15.42
CA LEU A 195 -4.70 -11.22 -14.01
C LEU A 195 -4.76 -12.73 -13.72
N SER A 196 -4.56 -13.59 -14.72
CA SER A 196 -4.63 -15.05 -14.55
C SER A 196 -3.38 -15.66 -13.92
N VAL A 197 -2.22 -14.99 -14.03
CA VAL A 197 -0.92 -15.52 -13.55
C VAL A 197 -0.19 -14.51 -12.64
N PRO A 198 0.23 -14.90 -11.42
CA PRO A 198 1.02 -14.03 -10.56
C PRO A 198 2.47 -13.91 -11.06
N LEU A 199 2.93 -12.68 -11.23
CA LEU A 199 4.28 -12.36 -11.69
C LEU A 199 5.11 -11.80 -10.54
N TRP A 200 6.22 -12.47 -10.27
CA TRP A 200 7.12 -12.12 -9.18
C TRP A 200 8.44 -11.58 -9.69
N THR A 201 9.02 -10.70 -8.90
CA THR A 201 10.41 -10.30 -9.02
C THR A 201 11.16 -10.88 -7.83
N LYS A 202 12.50 -10.90 -7.87
CA LYS A 202 13.29 -11.39 -6.73
C LYS A 202 12.95 -10.59 -5.45
N THR A 203 12.77 -9.29 -5.59
CA THR A 203 12.36 -8.39 -4.50
C THR A 203 10.98 -8.75 -3.95
N THR A 204 9.95 -8.82 -4.79
CA THR A 204 8.58 -9.10 -4.34
C THR A 204 8.40 -10.53 -3.83
N GLN A 205 9.19 -11.49 -4.34
CA GLN A 205 9.25 -12.84 -3.78
C GLN A 205 9.79 -12.83 -2.34
N ILE A 206 10.87 -12.07 -2.08
CA ILE A 206 11.43 -11.95 -0.72
C ILE A 206 10.40 -11.29 0.21
N LEU A 207 9.73 -10.23 -0.24
CA LEU A 207 8.67 -9.58 0.53
C LEU A 207 7.51 -10.55 0.83
N ARG A 208 7.05 -11.32 -0.15
CA ARG A 208 6.02 -12.35 0.04
C ARG A 208 6.45 -13.39 1.06
N ASN A 209 7.66 -13.93 0.92
CA ASN A 209 8.19 -14.93 1.83
C ASN A 209 8.32 -14.38 3.26
N GLY A 210 8.63 -13.09 3.41
CA GLY A 210 8.61 -12.40 4.70
C GLY A 210 7.22 -12.37 5.33
N LEU A 211 6.17 -12.02 4.57
CA LEU A 211 4.78 -12.05 5.06
C LEU A 211 4.33 -13.46 5.44
N ILE A 212 4.68 -14.47 4.64
CA ILE A 212 4.42 -15.88 4.95
C ILE A 212 5.09 -16.27 6.27
N ALA A 213 6.34 -15.84 6.48
CA ALA A 213 7.06 -16.12 7.72
C ALA A 213 6.39 -15.44 8.93
N LEU A 214 5.95 -14.18 8.81
CA LEU A 214 5.20 -13.48 9.86
C LEU A 214 3.88 -14.19 10.19
N ASP A 215 3.12 -14.59 9.17
CA ASP A 215 1.85 -15.28 9.35
C ASP A 215 2.03 -16.67 9.95
N GLY A 216 3.13 -17.36 9.62
CA GLY A 216 3.50 -18.63 10.23
C GLY A 216 3.88 -18.47 11.71
N LEU A 217 4.71 -17.47 12.04
CA LEU A 217 5.08 -17.17 13.43
C LEU A 217 3.88 -16.78 14.28
N ALA A 218 2.91 -16.04 13.72
CA ALA A 218 1.66 -15.71 14.39
C ALA A 218 0.76 -16.94 14.68
N LYS A 219 1.07 -18.09 14.07
CA LYS A 219 0.44 -19.39 14.29
C LYS A 219 1.38 -20.39 14.99
N ASP A 220 2.38 -19.88 15.69
CA ASP A 220 3.37 -20.67 16.44
C ASP A 220 4.20 -21.67 15.60
N MET A 221 4.27 -21.47 14.28
CA MET A 221 5.11 -22.30 13.43
C MET A 221 6.59 -22.06 13.73
N THR A 222 7.35 -23.15 13.80
CA THR A 222 8.81 -23.10 13.87
C THR A 222 9.40 -22.59 12.56
N ARG A 223 10.63 -22.06 12.64
CA ARG A 223 11.38 -21.65 11.44
C ARG A 223 11.57 -22.80 10.44
N ARG A 224 11.63 -24.05 10.92
CA ARG A 224 11.74 -25.23 10.05
C ARG A 224 10.44 -25.48 9.28
N GLU A 225 9.29 -25.40 9.94
CA GLU A 225 7.99 -25.55 9.28
C GLU A 225 7.74 -24.41 8.28
N ILE A 226 8.14 -23.18 8.62
CA ILE A 226 8.12 -22.05 7.68
C ILE A 226 9.02 -22.35 6.46
N ALA A 227 10.20 -22.92 6.68
CA ALA A 227 11.09 -23.31 5.58
C ALA A 227 10.47 -24.39 4.69
N ILE A 228 9.80 -25.39 5.28
CA ILE A 228 9.11 -26.45 4.53
C ILE A 228 7.99 -25.84 3.68
N LEU A 229 7.21 -24.93 4.25
CA LEU A 229 6.15 -24.21 3.54
C LEU A 229 6.68 -23.39 2.35
N LEU A 230 7.86 -22.77 2.49
CA LEU A 230 8.46 -21.92 1.46
C LEU A 230 9.23 -22.68 0.39
N TYR A 231 9.91 -23.77 0.76
CA TYR A 231 10.93 -24.42 -0.07
C TYR A 231 10.65 -25.90 -0.35
N GLY A 232 9.67 -26.49 0.32
CA GLY A 232 9.36 -27.92 0.24
C GLY A 232 10.20 -28.76 1.21
N GLU A 233 9.66 -29.92 1.59
CA GLU A 233 10.26 -30.81 2.58
C GLU A 233 11.61 -31.38 2.14
N ALA A 234 11.72 -31.86 0.89
CA ALA A 234 12.96 -32.42 0.35
C ALA A 234 14.15 -31.44 0.46
N ARG A 235 13.94 -30.18 0.07
CA ARG A 235 14.97 -29.14 0.13
C ARG A 235 15.37 -28.79 1.57
N VAL A 236 14.42 -28.83 2.50
CA VAL A 236 14.71 -28.62 3.92
C VAL A 236 15.46 -29.81 4.50
N ALA A 237 15.09 -31.04 4.15
CA ALA A 237 15.80 -32.24 4.61
C ALA A 237 17.29 -32.22 4.19
N GLU A 238 17.58 -31.80 2.96
CA GLU A 238 18.95 -31.68 2.43
C GLU A 238 19.74 -30.52 3.07
N GLY A 239 19.11 -29.36 3.28
CA GLY A 239 19.80 -28.11 3.60
C GLY A 239 19.72 -27.61 5.05
N TRP A 240 19.10 -28.36 5.97
CA TRP A 240 18.83 -27.91 7.36
C TRP A 240 19.82 -28.44 8.41
N SER A 241 20.90 -29.13 8.01
CA SER A 241 21.89 -29.72 8.94
C SER A 241 22.73 -28.67 9.68
N GLN A 242 23.37 -29.06 10.78
CA GLN A 242 24.24 -28.18 11.58
C GLN A 242 25.52 -27.76 10.83
N ASP A 243 26.04 -28.63 9.96
CA ASP A 243 27.27 -28.39 9.19
C ASP A 243 27.01 -27.63 7.87
N GLY A 244 25.73 -27.49 7.49
CA GLY A 244 25.26 -26.86 6.25
C GLY A 244 24.29 -25.70 6.49
N GLY A 245 24.55 -24.86 7.49
CA GLY A 245 23.65 -23.83 8.04
C GLY A 245 23.05 -22.77 7.09
N GLY A 246 23.35 -22.82 5.79
CA GLY A 246 22.90 -21.83 4.81
C GLY A 246 21.38 -21.64 4.75
N LEU A 247 20.57 -22.71 4.74
CA LEU A 247 19.11 -22.56 4.65
C LEU A 247 18.49 -22.10 5.97
N ARG A 248 18.99 -22.63 7.09
CA ARG A 248 18.54 -22.23 8.43
C ARG A 248 18.84 -20.75 8.69
N ASP A 249 20.04 -20.29 8.33
CA ASP A 249 20.45 -18.89 8.47
C ASP A 249 19.72 -17.99 7.47
N ALA A 250 19.46 -18.45 6.25
CA ALA A 250 18.64 -17.73 5.28
C ALA A 250 17.21 -17.48 5.82
N VAL A 251 16.57 -18.49 6.41
CA VAL A 251 15.24 -18.36 7.02
C VAL A 251 15.29 -17.47 8.26
N LYS A 252 16.32 -17.59 9.10
CA LYS A 252 16.54 -16.69 10.24
C LYS A 252 16.67 -15.24 9.79
N TYR A 253 17.44 -14.98 8.74
CA TYR A 253 17.60 -13.63 8.17
C TYR A 253 16.30 -13.12 7.56
N LEU A 254 15.58 -13.96 6.81
CA LEU A 254 14.26 -13.64 6.25
C LEU A 254 13.27 -13.21 7.33
N VAL A 255 13.14 -13.99 8.40
CA VAL A 255 12.28 -13.67 9.56
C VAL A 255 12.67 -12.33 10.15
N ARG A 256 13.95 -12.13 10.47
CA ARG A 256 14.43 -10.89 11.07
C ARG A 256 14.15 -9.68 10.17
N LYS A 257 14.34 -9.83 8.85
CA LYS A 257 14.01 -8.78 7.88
C LYS A 257 12.51 -8.48 7.86
N ALA A 258 11.67 -9.52 7.87
CA ALA A 258 10.22 -9.37 7.84
C ALA A 258 9.69 -8.68 9.11
N GLU A 259 10.21 -9.04 10.29
CA GLU A 259 9.90 -8.36 11.55
C GLU A 259 10.36 -6.90 11.52
N GLY A 260 11.57 -6.63 11.02
CA GLY A 260 12.07 -5.27 10.84
C GLY A 260 11.18 -4.41 9.95
N LEU A 261 10.73 -4.95 8.81
CA LEU A 261 9.76 -4.28 7.94
C LEU A 261 8.43 -4.03 8.66
N ARG A 262 7.85 -5.03 9.33
CA ARG A 262 6.58 -4.93 10.11
C ARG A 262 6.67 -3.88 11.21
N ASP A 263 7.83 -3.78 11.87
CA ASP A 263 8.03 -2.96 13.07
C ASP A 263 8.53 -1.54 12.78
N GLY A 264 8.26 -1.05 11.56
CA GLY A 264 8.49 0.34 11.14
C GLY A 264 9.49 0.49 9.99
N GLY A 265 10.22 -0.57 9.63
CA GLY A 265 11.14 -0.57 8.49
C GLY A 265 10.45 -0.31 7.15
N TYR A 266 9.14 -0.56 7.04
CA TYR A 266 8.35 -0.24 5.85
C TYR A 266 8.40 1.25 5.46
N LEU A 267 8.52 2.16 6.44
CA LEU A 267 8.60 3.60 6.21
C LEU A 267 9.83 3.92 5.33
N MET A 268 10.99 3.38 5.71
CA MET A 268 12.24 3.63 5.01
C MET A 268 12.39 2.77 3.75
N GLU A 269 12.20 1.45 3.88
CA GLU A 269 12.55 0.50 2.82
C GLU A 269 11.50 0.42 1.69
N LEU A 270 10.23 0.76 1.97
CA LEU A 270 9.14 0.62 1.02
C LEU A 270 8.51 1.96 0.61
N LEU A 271 8.40 2.92 1.54
CA LEU A 271 7.85 4.25 1.24
C LEU A 271 8.93 5.29 0.92
N GLY A 272 10.18 5.05 1.31
CA GLY A 272 11.31 5.92 0.99
C GLY A 272 11.35 7.22 1.78
N THR A 273 10.78 7.26 3.00
CA THR A 273 11.05 8.38 3.92
C THR A 273 12.50 8.32 4.42
N GLU A 274 13.05 9.45 4.82
CA GLU A 274 14.38 9.54 5.45
C GLU A 274 14.31 9.44 6.99
N ALA A 275 13.11 9.56 7.57
CA ALA A 275 12.89 9.51 9.02
C ALA A 275 12.47 8.10 9.48
N GLY A 276 13.33 7.45 10.27
CA GLY A 276 13.05 6.14 10.87
C GLY A 276 11.95 6.17 11.94
N PRO A 277 11.41 5.00 12.33
CA PRO A 277 10.36 4.92 13.35
C PRO A 277 10.83 5.54 14.67
N GLY A 278 10.26 6.68 15.04
CA GLY A 278 10.53 7.37 16.31
C GLY A 278 11.05 8.80 16.20
N GLN A 279 11.44 9.29 15.01
CA GLN A 279 11.69 10.72 14.83
C GLN A 279 10.38 11.44 14.53
N ARG A 280 9.99 12.37 15.41
CA ARG A 280 8.93 13.33 15.11
C ARG A 280 9.39 14.14 13.89
N VAL A 281 8.63 14.04 12.80
CA VAL A 281 8.69 15.06 11.75
C VAL A 281 8.10 16.33 12.38
N ALA A 282 8.94 17.36 12.48
CA ALA A 282 8.60 18.65 13.07
C ALA A 282 7.53 19.38 12.24
#